data_AF-A0A1B3XW48-F1
#
_entry.id   AF-A0A1B3XW48-F1
#
_cell.length_a   1.000
_cell.length_b   1.000
_cell.length_c   1.000
_cell.angle_alpha   90.00
_cell.angle_beta   90.00
_cell.angle_gamma   90.00
#
_symmetry.space_group_name_H-M   'P 1'
#
loop_
_entity.id
_entity.type
_entity.pdbx_description
1 polymer ?
#
loop_
_entity_poly.entity_id
_entity_poly.type
_entity_poly.pdbx_seq_one_letter_code
_entity_poly.pdbx_strand_id
1 'polypeptide(L)'
;MFKRYRWWMVVLALSIVAFYFYDLLSADKRTVEEYANRLYSYPLPPNTEIIDKGFDYGVSYGGGPWGSGGQPTVVAYMKLSSELSERKLMDYYKINSSLKGFEVYFKGDEEIIKTFDGKKSWYEGKTPSNPSEKSNEGEPIELIVQKRTLFESPFGELADVFH
;
A
#
# COMPACT_ATOMS: atom_id res chain seq x y z
N MET A 1 -42.25 32.30 -4.54
CA MET A 1 -41.34 31.69 -5.52
C MET A 1 -40.14 30.97 -4.89
N PHE A 2 -39.45 31.53 -3.89
CA PHE A 2 -38.25 30.93 -3.27
C PHE A 2 -38.40 29.49 -2.72
N LYS A 3 -39.57 29.10 -2.18
CA LYS A 3 -39.79 27.74 -1.64
C LYS A 3 -39.66 26.63 -2.69
N ARG A 4 -39.93 26.91 -3.97
CA ARG A 4 -39.90 25.92 -5.07
C ARG A 4 -38.48 25.70 -5.61
N TYR A 5 -37.63 26.72 -5.58
CA TYR A 5 -36.23 26.64 -5.98
C TYR A 5 -35.29 26.22 -4.83
N ARG A 6 -35.78 26.27 -3.58
CA ARG A 6 -34.99 25.88 -2.39
C ARG A 6 -34.41 24.47 -2.50
N TRP A 7 -35.18 23.51 -3.02
CA TRP A 7 -34.71 22.14 -3.24
C TRP A 7 -33.66 22.05 -4.34
N TRP A 8 -33.83 22.80 -5.44
CA TRP A 8 -32.84 22.87 -6.52
C TRP A 8 -31.52 23.49 -6.06
N MET A 9 -31.57 24.51 -5.20
CA MET A 9 -30.37 25.11 -4.60
C MET A 9 -29.64 24.14 -3.68
N VAL A 10 -30.36 23.33 -2.90
CA VAL A 10 -29.76 22.29 -2.05
C VAL A 10 -29.12 21.19 -2.90
N VAL A 11 -29.80 20.72 -3.95
CA VAL A 11 -29.25 19.71 -4.88
C VAL A 11 -28.00 20.26 -5.57
N LEU A 12 -28.04 21.51 -6.04
CA LEU A 12 -26.88 22.14 -6.67
C LEU A 12 -25.68 22.22 -5.69
N ALA A 13 -25.92 22.65 -4.45
CA ALA A 13 -24.87 22.70 -3.43
C ALA A 13 -24.28 21.31 -3.14
N LEU A 14 -25.13 20.28 -3.00
CA LEU A 14 -24.68 18.89 -2.79
C LEU A 14 -23.90 18.36 -3.98
N SER A 15 -24.31 18.66 -5.21
CA SER A 15 -23.58 18.25 -6.42
C SER A 15 -22.20 18.89 -6.51
N ILE A 16 -22.07 20.17 -6.15
CA ILE A 16 -20.77 20.86 -6.11
C ILE A 16 -19.88 20.19 -5.06
N VAL A 17 -20.40 19.95 -3.85
CA VAL A 17 -19.66 19.27 -2.78
C VAL A 17 -19.21 17.88 -3.24
N ALA A 18 -20.11 17.07 -3.80
CA ALA A 18 -19.80 15.74 -4.30
C ALA A 18 -18.72 15.76 -5.41
N PHE A 19 -18.76 16.75 -6.29
CA PHE A 19 -17.74 16.93 -7.33
C PHE A 19 -16.35 17.20 -6.73
N TYR A 20 -16.25 18.10 -5.75
CA TYR A 20 -14.98 18.35 -5.06
C TYR A 20 -14.46 17.11 -4.32
N PHE A 21 -15.33 16.37 -3.64
CA PHE A 21 -14.95 15.10 -2.99
C PHE A 21 -14.44 14.07 -4.00
N TYR A 22 -15.08 13.96 -5.16
CA TYR A 22 -14.66 13.04 -6.22
C TYR A 22 -13.29 13.41 -6.78
N ASP A 23 -13.07 14.68 -7.11
CA ASP A 23 -11.81 15.17 -7.65
C ASP A 23 -10.66 14.90 -6.67
N LEU A 24 -10.89 15.19 -5.39
CA LEU A 24 -9.90 14.99 -4.33
C LEU A 24 -9.56 13.50 -4.12
N LEU A 25 -10.57 12.62 -4.05
CA LEU A 25 -10.33 11.16 -3.99
C LEU A 25 -9.58 10.63 -5.21
N SER A 26 -9.84 11.21 -6.39
CA SER A 26 -9.16 10.81 -7.63
C SER A 26 -7.68 11.22 -7.64
N ALA A 27 -7.36 12.39 -7.08
CA ALA A 27 -5.99 12.87 -6.94
C ALA A 27 -5.16 11.97 -6.02
N ASP A 28 -5.70 11.61 -4.84
CA ASP A 28 -5.04 10.69 -3.91
C ASP A 28 -4.75 9.33 -4.55
N LYS A 29 -5.76 8.77 -5.23
CA LYS A 29 -5.60 7.47 -5.92
C LYS A 29 -4.48 7.52 -6.95
N ARG A 30 -4.40 8.59 -7.75
CA ARG A 30 -3.34 8.76 -8.75
C ARG A 30 -1.96 8.83 -8.11
N THR A 31 -1.79 9.62 -7.05
CA THR A 31 -0.53 9.75 -6.31
C THR A 31 -0.06 8.40 -5.77
N VAL A 32 -0.98 7.64 -5.19
CA VAL A 32 -0.70 6.32 -4.63
C VAL A 32 -0.36 5.30 -5.72
N GLU A 33 -1.06 5.33 -6.85
CA GLU A 33 -0.78 4.48 -7.99
C GLU A 33 0.59 4.80 -8.62
N GLU A 34 0.95 6.08 -8.72
CA GLU A 34 2.28 6.50 -9.16
C GLU A 34 3.38 6.00 -8.22
N TYR A 35 3.17 6.08 -6.90
CA TYR A 35 4.08 5.52 -5.91
C TYR A 35 4.25 4.00 -6.09
N ALA A 36 3.14 3.28 -6.25
CA ALA A 36 3.14 1.83 -6.47
C ALA A 36 3.89 1.45 -7.76
N ASN A 37 3.65 2.18 -8.86
CA ASN A 37 4.33 1.97 -10.13
C ASN A 37 5.86 2.17 -10.03
N ARG A 38 6.32 3.14 -9.23
CA ARG A 38 7.75 3.28 -8.93
C ARG A 38 8.28 2.06 -8.20
N LEU A 39 7.55 1.52 -7.23
CA LEU A 39 7.93 0.29 -6.52
C LEU A 39 8.04 -0.91 -7.49
N TYR A 40 7.08 -1.05 -8.40
CA TYR A 40 7.06 -2.15 -9.38
C TYR A 40 8.17 -2.05 -10.44
N SER A 41 8.80 -0.88 -10.58
CA SER A 41 9.90 -0.67 -11.51
C SER A 41 11.28 -1.05 -10.97
N TYR A 42 11.39 -1.37 -9.67
CA TYR A 42 12.66 -1.83 -9.11
C TYR A 42 13.07 -3.18 -9.71
N PRO A 43 14.38 -3.39 -9.95
CA PRO A 43 14.85 -4.67 -10.46
C PRO A 43 14.51 -5.77 -9.46
N LEU A 44 14.09 -6.92 -9.99
CA LEU A 44 13.86 -8.13 -9.21
C LEU A 44 15.18 -8.89 -9.06
N PRO A 45 15.32 -9.70 -8.00
CA PRO A 45 16.42 -10.65 -7.92
C PRO A 45 16.35 -11.67 -9.09
N PRO A 46 17.47 -12.29 -9.47
CA PRO A 46 17.48 -13.29 -10.54
C PRO A 46 16.55 -14.48 -10.21
N ASN A 47 16.07 -15.17 -11.23
CA ASN A 47 15.15 -16.31 -11.10
C ASN A 47 13.94 -16.00 -10.19
N THR A 48 13.42 -14.78 -10.31
CA THR A 48 12.29 -14.30 -9.52
C THR A 48 11.28 -13.63 -10.44
N GLU A 49 10.01 -13.94 -10.24
CA GLU A 49 8.88 -13.40 -11.01
C GLU A 49 7.82 -12.79 -10.08
N ILE A 50 7.08 -11.81 -10.60
CA ILE A 50 5.94 -11.22 -9.89
C ILE A 50 4.72 -12.07 -10.18
N ILE A 51 4.12 -12.64 -9.14
CA ILE A 51 2.89 -13.43 -9.26
C ILE A 51 1.65 -12.65 -8.85
N ASP A 52 1.79 -11.62 -8.02
CA ASP A 52 0.73 -10.67 -7.70
C ASP A 52 1.33 -9.32 -7.28
N LYS A 53 0.57 -8.23 -7.39
CA LYS A 53 0.97 -6.91 -6.91
C LYS A 53 -0.25 -6.05 -6.62
N GLY A 54 -0.11 -5.19 -5.64
CA GLY A 54 -1.17 -4.27 -5.27
C GLY A 54 -0.66 -3.12 -4.44
N PHE A 55 -1.54 -2.19 -4.14
CA PHE A 55 -1.26 -1.06 -3.27
C PHE A 55 -2.50 -0.70 -2.47
N ASP A 56 -2.25 -0.02 -1.38
CA ASP A 56 -3.29 0.46 -0.48
C ASP A 56 -2.88 1.77 0.18
N TYR A 57 -3.86 2.54 0.64
CA TYR A 57 -3.62 3.78 1.34
C TYR A 57 -4.72 4.09 2.36
N GLY A 58 -4.32 4.62 3.52
CA GLY A 58 -5.20 5.09 4.58
C GLY A 58 -5.07 6.60 4.76
N VAL A 59 -6.18 7.32 4.75
CA VAL A 59 -6.20 8.80 4.65
C VAL A 59 -6.36 9.51 6.01
N SER A 60 -6.82 8.84 7.07
CA SER A 60 -6.91 9.39 8.43
C SER A 60 -7.37 8.35 9.48
N TYR A 61 -7.13 8.70 10.76
CA TYR A 61 -7.48 8.02 12.04
C TYR A 61 -8.56 6.92 11.95
N GLY A 62 -8.17 5.71 11.56
CA GLY A 62 -9.12 4.58 11.50
C GLY A 62 -8.57 3.28 10.92
N GLY A 63 -7.26 3.05 10.97
CA GLY A 63 -6.62 1.86 10.41
C GLY A 63 -6.04 2.15 9.02
N GLY A 64 -4.78 2.61 9.02
CA GLY A 64 -3.91 2.53 7.86
C GLY A 64 -2.82 1.47 8.09
N PRO A 65 -1.88 1.30 7.15
CA PRO A 65 -0.76 0.38 7.30
C PRO A 65 0.05 0.56 8.58
N TRP A 66 -0.05 1.71 9.26
CA TRP A 66 0.62 2.02 10.54
C TRP A 66 -0.32 2.10 11.76
N GLY A 67 -1.55 1.55 11.67
CA GLY A 67 -2.49 1.46 12.80
C GLY A 67 -3.51 2.60 12.91
N SER A 68 -4.28 2.62 14.00
CA SER A 68 -5.25 3.69 14.28
C SER A 68 -4.55 4.89 14.92
N GLY A 69 -4.68 6.07 14.33
CA GLY A 69 -4.20 7.30 14.95
C GLY A 69 -3.09 8.05 14.22
N GLY A 70 -2.75 7.62 13.00
CA GLY A 70 -1.54 8.07 12.30
C GLY A 70 -1.79 8.91 11.06
N GLN A 71 -0.72 9.58 10.65
CA GLN A 71 -0.57 10.31 9.39
C GLN A 71 -0.98 9.44 8.18
N PRO A 72 -1.48 10.04 7.09
CA PRO A 72 -1.88 9.28 5.91
C PRO A 72 -0.71 8.43 5.41
N THR A 73 -0.97 7.14 5.21
CA THR A 73 0.07 6.14 4.90
C THR A 73 -0.33 5.36 3.67
N VAL A 74 0.62 5.16 2.77
CA VAL A 74 0.50 4.32 1.59
C VAL A 74 1.41 3.10 1.74
N VAL A 75 0.97 1.96 1.21
CA VAL A 75 1.74 0.74 1.08
C VAL A 75 1.59 0.21 -0.33
N ALA A 76 2.70 -0.21 -0.93
CA ALA A 76 2.68 -0.97 -2.17
C ALA A 76 3.42 -2.29 -1.94
N TYR A 77 2.87 -3.38 -2.47
CA TYR A 77 3.41 -4.72 -2.32
C TYR A 77 3.53 -5.45 -3.65
N MET A 78 4.50 -6.36 -3.71
CA MET A 78 4.66 -7.36 -4.75
C MET A 78 4.74 -8.72 -4.08
N LYS A 79 3.94 -9.66 -4.56
CA LYS A 79 4.10 -11.07 -4.26
C LYS A 79 4.98 -11.67 -5.35
N LEU A 80 6.08 -12.28 -4.92
CA LEU A 80 7.12 -12.81 -5.78
C LEU A 80 7.18 -14.33 -5.63
N SER A 81 7.52 -15.01 -6.71
CA SER A 81 7.94 -16.41 -6.71
C SER A 81 9.42 -16.47 -7.09
N SER A 82 10.24 -17.19 -6.32
CA SER A 82 11.70 -17.22 -6.51
C SER A 82 12.30 -18.59 -6.26
N GLU A 83 13.22 -19.00 -7.11
CA GLU A 83 14.04 -20.21 -6.90
C GLU A 83 15.24 -19.95 -5.98
N LEU A 84 15.48 -18.70 -5.59
CA LEU A 84 16.57 -18.35 -4.69
C LEU A 84 16.31 -18.83 -3.27
N SER A 85 17.40 -18.98 -2.51
CA SER A 85 17.31 -19.21 -1.07
C SER A 85 16.80 -17.96 -0.34
N GLU A 86 16.16 -18.16 0.79
CA GLU A 86 15.69 -17.06 1.66
C GLU A 86 16.84 -16.12 2.01
N ARG A 87 18.03 -16.67 2.28
CA ARG A 87 19.25 -15.89 2.57
C ARG A 87 19.61 -14.96 1.42
N LYS A 88 19.63 -15.45 0.18
CA LYS A 88 19.95 -14.65 -1.01
C LYS A 88 18.93 -13.55 -1.24
N LEU A 89 17.65 -13.83 -1.05
CA LEU A 89 16.58 -12.85 -1.16
C LEU A 89 16.70 -11.76 -0.08
N MET A 90 16.96 -12.16 1.16
CA MET A 90 17.16 -11.22 2.26
C MET A 90 18.37 -10.32 2.04
N ASP A 91 19.48 -10.90 1.57
CA ASP A 91 20.70 -10.15 1.28
C ASP A 91 20.48 -9.17 0.13
N TYR A 92 19.73 -9.54 -0.90
CA TYR A 92 19.37 -8.65 -2.02
C TYR A 92 18.65 -7.37 -1.52
N TYR A 93 17.63 -7.52 -0.69
CA TYR A 93 16.84 -6.39 -0.19
C TYR A 93 17.52 -5.62 0.96
N LYS A 94 18.41 -6.25 1.73
CA LYS A 94 19.12 -5.58 2.84
C LYS A 94 20.40 -4.87 2.42
N ILE A 95 21.18 -5.43 1.50
CA ILE A 95 22.50 -4.92 1.11
C ILE A 95 22.38 -3.80 0.08
N ASN A 96 21.39 -3.89 -0.81
CA ASN A 96 21.20 -2.88 -1.83
C ASN A 96 20.62 -1.59 -1.23
N SER A 97 21.42 -0.53 -1.17
CA SER A 97 21.02 0.76 -0.61
C SER A 97 19.81 1.38 -1.30
N SER A 98 19.61 1.09 -2.59
CA SER A 98 18.43 1.55 -3.34
C SER A 98 17.13 0.83 -2.92
N LEU A 99 17.25 -0.33 -2.27
CA LEU A 99 16.15 -1.15 -1.73
C LEU A 99 16.00 -0.97 -0.21
N LYS A 100 16.57 0.10 0.36
CA LYS A 100 16.35 0.42 1.77
C LYS A 100 14.85 0.73 2.02
N GLY A 101 14.35 0.18 3.12
CA GLY A 101 12.96 0.37 3.57
C GLY A 101 11.96 -0.63 2.98
N PHE A 102 12.43 -1.60 2.18
CA PHE A 102 11.59 -2.73 1.81
C PHE A 102 11.45 -3.70 2.99
N GLU A 103 10.21 -4.11 3.23
CA GLU A 103 9.81 -5.13 4.18
C GLU A 103 9.61 -6.43 3.40
N VAL A 104 10.16 -7.53 3.91
CA VAL A 104 10.15 -8.84 3.26
C VAL A 104 9.57 -9.88 4.21
N TYR A 105 8.56 -10.60 3.73
CA TYR A 105 7.87 -11.67 4.44
C TYR A 105 7.81 -12.92 3.56
N PHE A 106 8.19 -14.08 4.09
CA PHE A 106 8.08 -15.34 3.38
C PHE A 106 6.73 -15.98 3.66
N LYS A 107 6.24 -16.79 2.73
CA LYS A 107 4.98 -17.51 2.88
C LYS A 107 4.95 -18.34 4.17
N GLY A 108 3.98 -18.06 5.03
CA GLY A 108 3.81 -18.63 6.37
C GLY A 108 4.22 -17.70 7.50
N ASP A 109 5.02 -16.66 7.22
CA ASP A 109 5.47 -15.65 8.20
C ASP A 109 4.68 -14.33 8.09
N GLU A 110 3.81 -14.20 7.08
CA GLU A 110 2.94 -13.06 6.86
C GLU A 110 1.59 -13.17 7.57
N GLU A 111 1.11 -12.04 8.07
CA GLU A 111 -0.25 -11.82 8.51
C GLU A 111 -0.92 -10.82 7.56
N ILE A 112 -2.08 -11.19 7.02
CA ILE A 112 -2.84 -10.30 6.13
C ILE A 112 -3.73 -9.43 7.00
N ILE A 113 -3.41 -8.15 7.11
CA ILE A 113 -4.27 -7.18 7.76
C ILE A 113 -5.26 -6.67 6.73
N LYS A 114 -6.55 -6.88 7.00
CA LYS A 114 -7.64 -6.36 6.17
C LYS A 114 -8.39 -5.27 6.91
N THR A 115 -8.84 -4.26 6.18
CA THR A 115 -9.82 -3.32 6.71
C THR A 115 -11.14 -4.03 6.99
N PHE A 116 -11.98 -3.38 7.81
CA PHE A 116 -13.30 -3.89 8.18
C PHE A 116 -14.20 -4.22 6.99
N ASP A 117 -14.05 -3.52 5.86
CA ASP A 117 -14.79 -3.79 4.62
C ASP A 117 -14.12 -4.85 3.70
N GLY A 118 -12.96 -5.38 4.10
CA GLY A 118 -12.22 -6.43 3.39
C GLY A 118 -11.64 -6.03 2.05
N LYS A 119 -11.80 -4.76 1.63
CA LYS A 119 -11.39 -4.26 0.32
C LYS A 119 -9.92 -3.83 0.28
N LYS A 120 -9.38 -3.53 1.44
CA LYS A 120 -8.03 -3.02 1.63
C LYS A 120 -7.21 -4.03 2.42
N SER A 121 -5.99 -4.30 2.00
CA SER A 121 -5.09 -5.27 2.63
C SER A 121 -3.63 -4.87 2.56
N TRP A 122 -2.95 -4.98 3.69
CA TRP A 122 -1.49 -4.92 3.78
C TRP A 122 -0.97 -6.11 4.55
N TYR A 123 0.34 -6.35 4.47
CA TYR A 123 0.97 -7.47 5.13
C TYR A 123 1.72 -6.98 6.36
N GLU A 124 1.55 -7.67 7.47
CA GLU A 124 2.41 -7.60 8.65
C GLU A 124 3.11 -8.95 8.81
N GLY A 125 4.09 -9.01 9.69
CA GLY A 125 4.85 -10.24 9.88
C GLY A 125 6.24 -9.96 10.43
N LYS A 126 7.00 -11.02 10.59
CA LYS A 126 8.40 -10.93 11.00
C LYS A 126 9.26 -11.49 9.89
N THR A 127 10.24 -10.70 9.47
CA THR A 127 11.33 -11.24 8.66
C THR A 127 12.03 -12.35 9.46
N PRO A 128 12.23 -13.54 8.89
CA PRO A 128 12.84 -14.65 9.61
C PRO A 128 14.24 -14.29 10.10
N SER A 129 14.51 -14.59 11.37
CA SER A 129 15.80 -14.31 12.02
C SER A 129 16.92 -15.21 11.52
N ASN A 130 16.58 -16.39 10.99
CA ASN A 130 17.54 -17.38 10.51
C ASN A 130 17.11 -17.92 9.13
N PRO A 131 17.27 -17.12 8.06
CA PRO A 131 16.83 -17.49 6.72
C PRO A 131 17.62 -18.69 6.18
N SER A 132 16.94 -19.61 5.53
CA SER A 132 17.54 -20.82 4.93
C SER A 132 18.53 -20.47 3.81
N GLU A 133 19.64 -21.20 3.77
CA GLU A 133 20.62 -21.14 2.67
C GLU A 133 20.26 -22.09 1.51
N LYS A 134 19.28 -22.98 1.70
CA LYS A 134 18.90 -24.00 0.71
C LYS A 134 18.36 -23.34 -0.55
N SER A 135 18.85 -23.78 -1.71
CA SER A 135 18.31 -23.38 -3.01
C SER A 135 16.91 -23.98 -3.19
N ASN A 136 16.04 -23.23 -3.88
CA ASN A 136 14.66 -23.60 -4.19
C ASN A 136 14.48 -23.84 -5.70
N GLU A 137 15.57 -24.21 -6.40
CA GLU A 137 15.54 -24.62 -7.81
C GLU A 137 14.54 -25.76 -8.03
N GLY A 138 13.61 -25.57 -8.96
CA GLY A 138 12.55 -26.53 -9.27
C GLY A 138 11.33 -26.50 -8.32
N GLU A 139 11.45 -25.90 -7.14
CA GLU A 139 10.35 -25.69 -6.19
C GLU A 139 10.37 -24.24 -5.64
N PRO A 140 9.96 -23.24 -6.44
CA PRO A 140 10.07 -21.84 -6.07
C PRO A 140 9.33 -21.50 -4.77
N ILE A 141 9.94 -20.66 -3.94
CA ILE A 141 9.32 -20.11 -2.74
C ILE A 141 8.55 -18.82 -3.06
N GLU A 142 7.48 -18.59 -2.31
CA GLU A 142 6.72 -17.35 -2.38
C GLU A 142 7.16 -16.40 -1.26
N LEU A 143 7.31 -15.12 -1.62
CA LEU A 143 7.57 -14.05 -0.68
C LEU A 143 6.79 -12.80 -1.05
N ILE A 144 6.63 -11.93 -0.07
CA ILE A 144 5.97 -10.64 -0.19
C ILE A 144 7.00 -9.58 0.11
N VAL A 145 7.09 -8.62 -0.79
CA VAL A 145 8.00 -7.49 -0.71
C VAL A 145 7.13 -6.25 -0.74
N GLN A 146 7.16 -5.45 0.33
CA GLN A 146 6.36 -4.24 0.43
C GLN A 146 7.20 -3.04 0.85
N LYS A 147 6.69 -1.85 0.58
CA LYS A 147 7.25 -0.60 1.10
C LYS A 147 6.11 0.30 1.55
N ARG A 148 6.29 0.87 2.73
CA ARG A 148 5.36 1.81 3.34
C ARG A 148 5.98 3.21 3.28
N THR A 149 5.15 4.22 3.08
CA THR A 149 5.58 5.61 3.25
C THR A 149 4.43 6.48 3.70
N LEU A 150 4.77 7.59 4.34
CA LEU A 150 3.83 8.67 4.58
C LEU A 150 3.49 9.30 3.24
N PHE A 151 2.21 9.60 3.02
CA PHE A 151 1.82 10.37 1.85
C PHE A 151 1.07 11.61 2.32
N GLU A 152 1.33 12.73 1.64
CA GLU A 152 0.56 13.95 1.85
C GLU A 152 -0.74 13.81 1.07
N SER A 153 -1.84 13.66 1.80
CA SER A 153 -3.18 13.72 1.23
C SER A 153 -3.73 15.13 1.39
N PRO A 154 -4.23 15.77 0.33
CA PRO A 154 -5.06 16.97 0.46
C PRO A 154 -6.30 16.74 1.34
N PHE A 155 -6.74 15.49 1.51
CA PHE A 155 -7.84 15.11 2.39
C PHE A 155 -7.40 15.00 3.85
N GLY A 156 -6.17 14.52 4.08
CA GLY A 156 -5.55 14.47 5.41
C GLY A 156 -5.40 15.87 6.00
N GLU A 157 -4.97 16.84 5.20
CA GLU A 157 -4.89 18.25 5.60
C GLU A 157 -6.27 18.84 5.97
N LEU A 158 -7.33 18.50 5.22
CA LEU A 158 -8.69 18.94 5.54
C LEU A 158 -9.20 18.32 6.85
N ALA A 159 -8.86 17.07 7.14
CA ALA A 159 -9.26 16.39 8.38
C ALA A 159 -8.59 17.02 9.62
N ASP A 160 -7.35 17.49 9.50
CA ASP A 160 -6.63 18.18 10.57
C ASP A 160 -7.18 19.59 10.87
N VAL A 161 -7.81 20.26 9.88
CA VAL A 161 -8.39 21.61 10.04
C VAL A 161 -9.71 21.62 10.83
N PHE A 162 -10.43 20.50 10.90
CA PHE A 162 -11.70 20.39 11.65
C PHE A 162 -11.53 19.86 13.09
N HIS A 163 -10.30 19.82 13.61
CA HIS A 163 -9.97 19.41 14.98
C HIS A 163 -9.63 20.58 15.91
#